data_AF-A0A6M0C7T6-F1
#
_entry.id   AF-A0A6M0C7T6-F1
#
_cell.length_a   1.000
_cell.length_b   1.000
_cell.length_c   1.000
_cell.angle_alpha   90.00
_cell.angle_beta   90.00
_cell.angle_gamma   90.00
#
_symmetry.space_group_name_H-M   'P 1'
#
loop_
_entity.id
_entity.type
_entity.pdbx_description
1 polymer ?
#
loop_
_entity_poly.entity_id
_entity_poly.type
_entity_poly.pdbx_seq_one_letter_code
_entity_poly.pdbx_strand_id
1 'polypeptide(L)'
;MNLQQLKKPSLKRIANSKRRGIKLSPKELIKIDSIQPESKLPVVIQPPREGLNLVSWAADNRELIETHLLKEGGILFRNFQLNSIGEFE
;
A
#
# COMPACT_ATOMS: atom_id res chain seq x y z
N MET A 1 3.97 -49.66 -22.84
CA MET A 1 2.98 -48.57 -22.83
C MET A 1 3.02 -47.87 -21.49
N ASN A 2 3.28 -46.57 -21.51
CA ASN A 2 3.12 -45.62 -20.41
C ASN A 2 1.68 -45.11 -20.44
N LEU A 3 1.07 -44.80 -19.28
CA LEU A 3 0.17 -43.66 -19.04
C LEU A 3 -0.19 -43.60 -17.54
N GLN A 4 0.54 -42.72 -16.85
CA GLN A 4 0.17 -41.80 -15.75
C GLN A 4 -1.31 -41.83 -15.29
N GLN A 5 -1.67 -41.61 -14.01
CA GLN A 5 -1.79 -40.29 -13.33
C GLN A 5 -2.58 -40.51 -12.00
N LEU A 6 -2.49 -39.78 -10.87
CA LEU A 6 -2.11 -38.39 -10.54
C LEU A 6 -1.40 -38.36 -9.16
N LYS A 7 -0.22 -37.74 -9.10
CA LYS A 7 0.45 -37.43 -7.83
C LYS A 7 -0.13 -36.13 -7.27
N LYS A 8 -0.92 -36.20 -6.19
CA LYS A 8 -1.40 -35.02 -5.47
C LYS A 8 -0.20 -34.20 -5.01
N PRO A 9 -0.06 -32.92 -5.38
CA PRO A 9 0.97 -32.07 -4.79
C PRO A 9 0.58 -31.80 -3.33
N SER A 10 1.18 -32.54 -2.41
CA SER A 10 1.11 -32.22 -0.99
C SER A 10 1.96 -30.98 -0.73
N LEU A 11 1.33 -29.85 -0.41
CA LEU A 11 2.00 -28.62 0.03
C LEU A 11 2.59 -28.81 1.44
N LYS A 12 3.55 -29.72 1.59
CA LYS A 12 4.34 -29.89 2.82
C LYS A 12 5.56 -28.99 2.75
N ARG A 13 5.37 -27.69 2.97
CA ARG A 13 6.35 -26.73 3.53
C ARG A 13 5.83 -25.30 3.42
N ILE A 14 4.75 -25.00 4.14
CA ILE A 14 4.43 -23.63 4.55
C ILE A 14 4.36 -23.59 6.07
N ALA A 15 5.36 -24.20 6.71
CA ALA A 15 5.57 -24.13 8.15
C ALA A 15 7.05 -23.76 8.31
N ASN A 16 7.32 -22.56 8.83
CA ASN A 16 8.63 -21.94 9.09
C ASN A 16 9.14 -20.86 8.15
N SER A 17 8.30 -20.24 7.31
CA SER A 17 8.58 -18.82 7.03
C SER A 17 8.17 -18.03 8.28
N LYS A 18 9.10 -17.90 9.25
CA LYS A 18 8.97 -16.90 10.32
C LYS A 18 8.64 -15.60 9.59
N ARG A 19 7.44 -15.06 9.79
CA ARG A 19 7.10 -13.72 9.31
C ARG A 19 8.18 -12.81 9.88
N ARG A 20 9.10 -12.38 9.03
CA ARG A 20 10.06 -11.35 9.42
C ARG A 20 9.21 -10.12 9.60
N GLY A 21 8.99 -9.72 10.85
CA GLY A 21 8.50 -8.39 11.15
C GLY A 21 9.54 -7.43 10.59
N ILE A 22 9.31 -6.95 9.38
CA ILE A 22 10.08 -5.85 8.84
C ILE A 22 9.73 -4.68 9.75
N LYS A 23 10.72 -4.15 10.46
CA LYS A 23 10.57 -2.84 11.11
C LYS A 23 10.40 -1.85 9.95
N LEU A 24 9.16 -1.65 9.54
CA LEU A 24 8.81 -0.69 8.51
C LEU A 24 9.22 0.65 9.07
N SER A 25 10.24 1.24 8.47
CA SER A 25 10.53 2.65 8.66
C SER A 25 9.24 3.40 8.28
N PRO A 26 8.80 4.47 8.98
CA PRO A 26 7.57 5.19 8.61
C PRO A 26 7.51 5.57 7.12
N LYS A 27 8.69 5.77 6.53
CA LYS A 27 8.93 6.07 5.11
C LYS A 27 8.66 4.93 4.12
N GLU A 28 8.59 3.67 4.58
CA GLU A 28 8.35 2.49 3.72
C GLU A 28 6.86 2.12 3.61
N LEU A 29 5.96 2.87 4.25
CA LEU A 29 4.53 2.54 4.29
C LEU A 29 3.74 3.04 3.08
N ILE A 30 4.32 3.88 2.23
CA ILE A 30 3.63 4.48 1.08
C ILE A 30 4.57 4.65 -0.12
N LYS A 31 3.98 4.69 -1.31
CA LYS A 31 4.60 5.10 -2.58
C LYS A 31 4.04 6.46 -2.98
N ILE A 32 4.92 7.34 -3.44
CA ILE A 32 4.58 8.67 -3.97
C ILE A 32 4.88 8.69 -5.47
N ASP A 33 3.88 8.98 -6.29
CA ASP A 33 3.96 9.08 -7.76
C ASP A 33 3.25 10.35 -8.25
N SER A 34 3.24 10.59 -9.56
CA SER A 34 2.40 11.60 -10.23
C SER A 34 1.40 10.92 -11.17
N ILE A 35 0.26 11.58 -11.44
CA ILE A 35 -0.72 11.07 -12.43
C ILE A 35 -0.18 11.20 -13.85
N GLN A 36 0.48 12.33 -14.14
CA GLN A 36 1.07 12.62 -15.44
C GLN A 36 2.48 13.17 -15.23
N PRO A 37 3.45 12.85 -16.10
CA PRO A 37 4.80 13.42 -16.02
C PRO A 37 4.82 14.94 -16.18
N GLU A 38 3.90 15.46 -17.01
CA GLU A 38 3.81 16.86 -17.41
C GLU A 38 3.10 17.75 -16.36
N SER A 39 2.32 17.14 -15.46
CA SER A 39 1.52 17.84 -14.46
C SER A 39 2.02 17.52 -13.06
N LYS A 40 2.26 18.59 -12.28
CA LYS A 40 2.60 18.50 -10.86
C LYS A 40 1.40 18.11 -9.99
N LEU A 41 0.18 18.40 -10.47
CA LEU A 41 -1.05 18.16 -9.74
C LEU A 41 -1.86 17.00 -10.35
N PRO A 42 -2.41 16.09 -9.51
CA PRO A 42 -2.11 15.88 -8.10
C PRO A 42 -0.90 14.93 -7.93
N VAL A 43 -0.24 15.03 -6.79
CA VAL A 43 0.66 13.95 -6.33
C VAL A 43 -0.17 12.77 -5.85
N VAL A 44 0.24 11.55 -6.18
CA VAL A 44 -0.46 10.32 -5.81
C VAL A 44 0.27 9.67 -4.64
N ILE A 45 -0.45 9.44 -3.55
CA ILE A 45 0.03 8.69 -2.39
C ILE A 45 -0.76 7.39 -2.30
N GLN A 46 -0.07 6.26 -2.23
CA GLN A 46 -0.70 4.94 -2.16
C GLN A 46 0.09 3.98 -1.29
N PRO A 47 -0.56 3.07 -0.54
CA PRO A 47 0.16 2.05 0.20
C PRO A 47 0.78 1.02 -0.76
N PRO A 48 1.93 0.41 -0.42
CA PRO A 48 2.55 -0.61 -1.25
C PRO A 48 1.77 -1.94 -1.22
N ARG A 49 0.91 -2.13 -0.21
CA ARG A 49 0.02 -3.29 -0.02
C ARG A 49 -1.24 -2.86 0.73
N GLU A 50 -2.31 -3.64 0.60
CA GLU A 50 -3.56 -3.43 1.34
C GLU A 50 -3.37 -3.51 2.87
N GLY A 51 -4.31 -2.92 3.61
CA GLY A 51 -4.35 -2.97 5.07
C GLY A 51 -3.74 -1.77 5.80
N LEU A 52 -3.24 -0.76 5.10
CA LEU A 52 -2.88 0.52 5.72
C LEU A 52 -4.14 1.38 5.90
N ASN A 53 -4.47 1.71 7.15
CA ASN A 53 -5.57 2.62 7.45
C ASN A 53 -5.17 4.07 7.12
N LEU A 54 -5.95 4.73 6.27
CA LEU A 54 -5.66 6.09 5.80
C LEU A 54 -5.65 7.11 6.93
N VAL A 55 -6.66 7.07 7.81
CA VAL A 55 -6.86 8.07 8.88
C VAL A 55 -5.71 8.03 9.88
N SER A 56 -5.38 6.84 10.40
CA SER A 56 -4.27 6.69 11.34
C SER A 56 -2.93 7.06 10.69
N TRP A 57 -2.71 6.64 9.44
CA TRP A 57 -1.48 6.97 8.72
C TRP A 57 -1.36 8.49 8.47
N ALA A 58 -2.45 9.15 8.07
CA ALA A 58 -2.45 10.59 7.80
C ALA A 58 -2.20 11.41 9.07
N ALA A 59 -2.74 10.97 10.22
CA ALA A 59 -2.48 11.60 11.51
C ALA A 59 -0.98 11.57 11.86
N ASP A 60 -0.31 10.43 11.64
CA ASP A 60 1.11 10.26 11.92
C ASP A 60 2.03 10.92 10.88
N ASN A 61 1.52 11.22 9.68
CA ASN A 61 2.31 11.72 8.54
C ASN A 61 1.85 13.11 8.06
N ARG A 62 1.27 13.90 8.96
CA ARG A 62 0.69 15.21 8.65
C ARG A 62 1.69 16.17 8.00
N GLU A 63 2.92 16.25 8.52
CA GLU A 63 3.98 17.12 7.96
C GLU A 63 4.32 16.75 6.51
N LEU A 64 4.32 15.45 6.18
CA LEU A 64 4.54 14.97 4.82
C LEU A 64 3.41 15.41 3.89
N ILE A 65 2.16 15.26 4.34
CA ILE A 65 0.96 15.68 3.58
C ILE A 65 1.01 17.18 3.34
N GLU A 66 1.28 17.99 4.37
CA GLU A 66 1.36 19.45 4.27
C GLU A 66 2.48 19.89 3.32
N THR A 67 3.66 19.27 3.41
CA THR A 67 4.79 19.55 2.51
C THR A 67 4.43 19.30 1.04
N HIS A 68 3.79 18.17 0.76
CA HIS A 68 3.37 17.82 -0.60
C HIS A 68 2.23 18.71 -1.09
N LEU A 69 1.28 19.06 -0.23
CA LEU A 69 0.15 19.91 -0.58
C LEU A 69 0.63 21.33 -0.91
N LEU A 70 1.55 21.89 -0.12
CA LEU A 70 2.15 23.20 -0.38
C LEU A 70 2.96 23.22 -1.69
N LYS A 71 3.62 22.10 -2.01
CA LYS A 71 4.50 22.01 -3.18
C LYS A 71 3.76 21.73 -4.49
N GLU A 72 2.76 20.84 -4.45
CA GLU A 72 2.12 20.28 -5.65
C GLU A 72 0.67 20.77 -5.82
N GLY A 73 0.06 21.35 -4.78
CA GLY A 73 -1.27 21.97 -4.82
C GLY A 73 -2.46 21.02 -4.61
N GLY A 74 -2.21 19.71 -4.47
CA GLY A 74 -3.26 18.72 -4.26
C GLY A 74 -2.75 17.29 -4.29
N ILE A 75 -3.47 16.41 -3.60
CA ILE A 75 -3.06 15.05 -3.29
C ILE A 75 -4.20 14.09 -3.63
N LEU A 76 -3.85 12.97 -4.27
CA LEU A 76 -4.74 11.83 -4.47
C LEU A 76 -4.29 10.67 -3.57
N PHE A 77 -5.13 10.30 -2.60
CA PHE A 77 -4.96 9.05 -1.84
C PHE A 77 -5.57 7.89 -2.62
N ARG A 78 -4.73 6.94 -3.06
CA ARG A 78 -5.14 5.80 -3.90
C ARG A 78 -4.87 4.47 -3.21
N ASN A 79 -5.71 3.47 -3.47
CA ASN A 79 -5.57 2.10 -2.95
C ASN A 79 -5.63 1.99 -1.40
N PHE A 80 -6.17 3.01 -0.74
CA PHE A 80 -6.58 2.91 0.66
C PHE A 80 -7.97 2.26 0.73
N GLN A 81 -8.16 1.39 1.72
CA GLN A 81 -9.38 0.61 1.86
C GLN A 81 -10.37 1.39 2.73
N LEU A 82 -11.19 2.22 2.08
CA LEU A 82 -12.31 2.93 2.69
C LEU A 82 -13.59 2.12 2.42
N ASN A 83 -14.16 1.51 3.46
CA ASN A 83 -15.26 0.56 3.35
C ASN A 83 -16.64 1.20 3.62
N SER A 84 -16.67 2.45 4.07
CA SER A 84 -17.91 3.17 4.34
C SER A 84 -17.76 4.67 4.12
N ILE A 85 -18.90 5.36 4.01
CA ILE A 85 -18.96 6.82 3.94
C ILE A 85 -18.39 7.44 5.23
N GLY A 86 -18.68 6.84 6.39
CA GLY A 86 -18.17 7.32 7.68
C GLY A 86 -16.66 7.16 7.87
N GLU A 87 -15.97 6.38 7.03
CA GLU A 87 -14.50 6.35 7.00
C GLU A 87 -13.90 7.47 6.12
N PHE A 88 -14.72 8.09 5.27
CA PHE A 88 -14.33 9.20 4.39
C PHE A 88 -14.56 10.58 5.01
N GLU A 89 -15.61 10.73 5.82
CA GLU A 89 -15.98 11.97 6.55
C GLU A 89 -15.08 12.24 7.77
#